data_AF-A0A357B5I2-F1
#
_entry.id   AF-A0A357B5I2-F1
#
_cell.length_a   1.000
_cell.length_b   1.000
_cell.length_c   1.000
_cell.angle_alpha   90.00
_cell.angle_beta   90.00
_cell.angle_gamma   90.00
#
_symmetry.space_group_name_H-M   'P 1'
#
loop_
_entity.id
_entity.type
_entity.pdbx_description
1 polymer ?
#
loop_
_entity_poly.entity_id
_entity_poly.type
_entity_poly.pdbx_seq_one_letter_code
_entity_poly.pdbx_strand_id
1 'polypeptide(L)' 'EHFFYVADRVDVPMIVYNVPSRTGIGIKPNTYKILAEHPNINGVKEASGNQAEYGL' A
#
# COMPACT_ATOMS: atom_id res chain seq x y z
N GLU A 1 -3.22 -1.22 -10.57
CA GLU A 1 -4.09 -0.28 -11.30
C GLU A 1 -4.86 0.67 -10.38
N HIS A 2 -5.69 0.17 -9.44
CA HIS A 2 -6.49 1.04 -8.55
C HIS A 2 -5.68 2.15 -7.85
N PHE A 3 -4.57 1.81 -7.20
CA PHE A 3 -3.76 2.80 -6.48
C PHE A 3 -3.10 3.83 -7.41
N PHE A 4 -2.51 3.39 -8.54
CA PHE A 4 -1.92 4.28 -9.54
C PHE A 4 -2.96 5.25 -10.11
N TYR A 5 -4.17 4.78 -10.40
CA TYR A 5 -5.23 5.63 -10.93
C TYR A 5 -5.50 6.85 -10.03
N VAL A 6 -5.51 6.66 -8.70
CA VAL A 6 -5.68 7.76 -7.75
C VAL A 6 -4.40 8.58 -7.62
N ALA A 7 -3.24 7.93 -7.54
CA ALA A 7 -1.93 8.57 -7.37
C ALA A 7 -1.55 9.49 -8.55
N ASP A 8 -1.98 9.16 -9.77
CA ASP A 8 -1.77 9.95 -11.00
C ASP A 8 -2.59 11.26 -11.04
N ARG A 9 -3.61 11.40 -10.16
CA ARG A 9 -4.62 12.48 -10.22
C ARG A 9 -4.54 13.46 -9.06
N VAL A 10 -3.58 13.29 -8.17
CA VAL A 10 -3.40 14.15 -7.01
C VAL A 10 -1.94 14.56 -6.91
N ASP A 11 -1.71 15.79 -6.47
CA ASP A 11 -0.36 16.35 -6.30
C ASP A 11 0.15 16.21 -4.85
N VAL A 12 -0.49 15.35 -4.06
CA VAL A 12 -0.15 15.12 -2.64
C VAL A 12 0.36 13.70 -2.41
N PRO A 13 1.39 13.51 -1.56
CA PRO A 13 1.84 12.18 -1.16
C PRO A 13 0.72 11.38 -0.49
N MET A 14 0.69 10.08 -0.76
CA MET A 14 -0.29 9.15 -0.23
C MET A 14 0.35 7.91 0.38
N ILE A 15 -0.36 7.35 1.36
CA ILE A 15 0.01 6.15 2.09
C ILE A 15 -1.01 5.06 1.77
N VAL A 16 -0.53 3.87 1.41
CA VAL A 16 -1.39 2.70 1.20
C VAL A 16 -1.77 2.10 2.53
N TYR A 17 -3.06 1.82 2.77
CA TYR A 17 -3.53 1.24 4.03
C TYR A 17 -3.94 -0.22 3.84
N ASN A 18 -3.26 -1.13 4.54
CA ASN A 18 -3.54 -2.57 4.52
C ASN A 18 -4.21 -3.03 5.82
N VAL A 19 -5.47 -3.45 5.74
CA VAL A 19 -6.27 -3.87 6.90
C VAL A 19 -7.19 -5.06 6.55
N PRO A 20 -6.62 -6.24 6.28
CA PRO A 20 -7.37 -7.42 5.82
C PRO A 20 -8.48 -7.86 6.77
N SER A 21 -8.34 -7.61 8.08
CA SER A 21 -9.39 -7.89 9.07
C SER A 21 -10.69 -7.12 8.81
N ARG A 22 -10.66 -6.04 8.03
CA ARG A 22 -11.83 -5.23 7.66
C ARG A 22 -12.18 -5.32 6.18
N THR A 23 -11.19 -5.54 5.30
CA THR A 23 -11.38 -5.58 3.84
C THR A 23 -11.55 -6.99 3.29
N GLY A 24 -11.23 -8.03 4.07
CA GLY A 24 -11.21 -9.42 3.62
C GLY A 24 -10.06 -9.76 2.65
N ILE A 25 -9.20 -8.79 2.31
CA ILE A 25 -8.09 -8.96 1.39
C ILE A 25 -6.87 -8.16 1.86
N GLY A 26 -5.71 -8.81 1.85
CA GLY A 26 -4.42 -8.21 2.17
C GLY A 26 -3.64 -7.84 0.92
N ILE A 27 -2.82 -6.79 1.03
CA ILE A 27 -1.88 -6.37 0.00
C ILE A 27 -0.54 -7.07 0.26
N LYS A 28 -0.05 -7.84 -0.72
CA LYS A 28 1.18 -8.63 -0.59
C LYS A 28 2.44 -7.77 -0.71
N PRO A 29 3.60 -8.20 -0.15
CA PRO A 29 4.86 -7.46 -0.25
C PRO A 29 5.27 -7.12 -1.69
N ASN A 30 5.08 -8.05 -2.63
CA ASN A 30 5.43 -7.81 -4.03
C ASN A 30 4.55 -6.72 -4.67
N THR A 31 3.30 -6.57 -4.22
CA THR A 31 2.43 -5.48 -4.66
C THR A 31 2.94 -4.14 -4.13
N TYR A 32 3.39 -4.06 -2.87
CA TYR A 32 4.02 -2.82 -2.37
C TYR A 32 5.25 -2.43 -3.16
N LYS A 33 6.09 -3.40 -3.54
CA LYS A 33 7.28 -3.12 -4.34
C LYS A 33 6.94 -2.43 -5.65
N ILE A 34 5.88 -2.87 -6.33
CA ILE A 34 5.38 -2.26 -7.56
C ILE A 34 4.81 -0.87 -7.26
N LEU A 35 4.01 -0.72 -6.20
CA LEU A 35 3.41 0.56 -5.83
C LEU A 35 4.45 1.63 -5.44
N ALA A 36 5.55 1.22 -4.81
CA ALA A 36 6.65 2.09 -4.41
C ALA A 36 7.41 2.72 -5.59
N GLU A 37 7.18 2.26 -6.82
CA GLU A 37 7.72 2.88 -8.03
C GLU A 37 7.02 4.22 -8.37
N HIS A 38 5.84 4.47 -7.81
CA HIS A 38 5.13 5.73 -8.02
C HIS A 38 5.61 6.84 -7.07
N PRO A 39 5.95 8.05 -7.57
CA PRO A 39 6.50 9.12 -6.73
C PRO A 39 5.54 9.61 -5.64
N ASN A 40 4.23 9.50 -5.86
CA ASN A 40 3.20 9.90 -4.87
C ASN A 40 2.82 8.79 -3.87
N ILE A 41 3.29 7.54 -4.03
CA ILE A 41 2.98 6.47 -3.06
C ILE A 41 4.19 6.32 -2.12
N ASN A 42 4.17 7.06 -1.02
CA ASN A 42 5.36 7.29 -0.17
C ASN A 42 5.31 6.56 1.17
N GLY A 43 4.44 5.56 1.31
CA GLY A 43 4.42 4.76 2.52
C GLY A 43 3.27 3.77 2.58
N VAL A 44 3.29 2.99 3.65
CA VAL A 44 2.28 2.01 3.98
C VAL A 44 1.90 2.13 5.46
N LYS A 45 0.60 2.08 5.73
CA LYS A 45 0.06 1.81 7.05
C LYS A 45 -0.29 0.33 7.10
N GLU A 46 0.45 -0.41 7.89
CA GLU A 46 0.26 -1.85 8.05
C GLU A 46 -0.64 -2.14 9.27
N ALA A 47 -1.77 -2.82 9.07
CA ALA A 47 -2.66 -3.29 10.13
C ALA A 47 -3.16 -4.73 9.90
N SER A 48 -2.41 -5.57 9.19
CA SER A 48 -2.63 -7.02 9.13
C SER A 48 -2.15 -7.72 10.40
N GLY A 49 -1.21 -7.11 11.14
CA GLY A 49 -0.58 -7.73 12.32
C GLY A 49 0.47 -8.79 11.95
N ASN A 50 0.76 -8.98 10.66
CA ASN A 50 1.74 -9.96 10.20
C ASN A 50 3.14 -9.34 10.02
N GLN A 51 3.79 -9.00 11.14
CA GLN A 51 5.11 -8.35 11.11
C GLN A 51 6.20 -9.20 10.44
N ALA A 52 6.10 -10.53 10.52
CA ALA A 52 7.08 -11.43 9.91
C ALA A 52 7.04 -11.41 8.37
N GLU A 53 5.84 -11.28 7.78
CA GLU A 53 5.67 -11.22 6.32
C GLU A 53 6.08 -9.87 5.73
N TYR A 54 5.85 -8.78 6.47
CA TYR A 54 6.06 -7.40 6.00
C TYR A 54 7.30 -6.73 6.59
N GLY A 55 8.21 -7.51 7.19
CA GLY A 55 9.37 -7.08 7.96
C GLY A 55 9.96 -5.74 7.51
N LEU A 56 9.68 -4.72 8.32
CA LEU A 56 10.44 -3.47 8.44
C LEU A 56 11.63 -3.70 9.35
#